data_AF-A0A836UME9-F1
#
_entry.id   AF-A0A836UME9-F1
#
_cell.length_a   1.000
_cell.length_b   1.000
_cell.length_c   1.000
_cell.angle_alpha   90.00
_cell.angle_beta   90.00
_cell.angle_gamma   90.00
#
_symmetry.space_group_name_H-M   'P 1'
#
loop_
_entity.id
_entity.type
_entity.pdbx_description
1 polymer ?
#
loop_
_entity_poly.entity_id
_entity_poly.type
_entity_poly.pdbx_seq_one_letter_code
_entity_poly.pdbx_strand_id
1 'polypeptide(L)' 'MRLSIAAISDKQLDYALAADVLEHVRDRTRLLQEIAANLKPGGLLIASTGNIARPYCLMR' A
#
# COMPACT_ATOMS: atom_id res chain seq x y z
N MET A 1 -9.86 13.89 -2.24
CA MET A 1 -8.59 13.86 -1.49
C MET A 1 -7.59 13.05 -2.31
N ARG A 2 -6.53 13.67 -2.83
CA ARG A 2 -5.50 13.01 -3.65
C ARG A 2 -4.29 12.78 -2.75
N LEU A 3 -4.12 11.55 -2.25
CA LEU A 3 -2.88 11.15 -1.58
C LEU A 3 -1.84 10.91 -2.68
N SER A 4 -1.14 11.96 -3.06
CA SER A 4 0.09 11.84 -3.85
C SER A 4 1.23 11.59 -2.88
N ILE A 5 1.93 10.47 -3.05
CA ILE A 5 3.29 10.29 -2.52
C ILE A 5 4.08 11.53 -2.95
N ALA A 6 4.45 12.36 -1.97
CA ALA A 6 5.18 13.59 -2.23
C ALA A 6 6.56 13.21 -2.80
N ALA A 7 6.72 13.35 -4.12
CA ALA A 7 7.98 13.40 -4.86
C ALA A 7 9.16 12.63 -4.23
N ILE A 8 8.98 11.33 -3.97
CA ILE A 8 10.10 10.47 -3.62
C ILE A 8 10.75 10.12 -4.96
N SER A 9 12.01 10.54 -5.17
CA SER A 9 12.74 10.26 -6.42
C SER A 9 12.90 8.76 -6.63
N ASP A 10 13.06 8.34 -7.89
CA ASP A 10 13.10 6.94 -8.32
C ASP A 10 13.89 6.04 -7.35
N LYS A 11 13.20 5.03 -6.81
CA LYS A 11 13.79 3.90 -6.05
C LYS A 11 14.60 4.28 -4.81
N GLN A 12 14.01 5.05 -3.89
CA GLN A 12 14.68 5.39 -2.62
C GLN A 12 14.14 4.67 -1.37
N LEU A 13 13.04 3.93 -1.50
CA LEU A 13 12.43 3.25 -0.35
C LEU A 13 13.06 1.88 -0.14
N ASP A 14 13.62 1.65 1.06
CA ASP A 14 13.96 0.31 1.54
C ASP A 14 12.69 -0.46 1.95
N TYR A 15 11.72 0.26 2.54
CA TYR A 15 10.45 -0.28 2.99
C TYR A 15 9.29 0.68 2.67
N ALA A 16 8.13 0.11 2.36
CA ALA A 16 6.85 0.79 2.32
C ALA A 16 5.88 0.07 3.26
N LEU A 17 5.09 0.82 4.05
CA LEU A 17 4.09 0.27 4.96
C LEU A 17 2.68 0.67 4.49
N ALA A 18 1.82 -0.31 4.25
CA ALA A 18 0.40 -0.11 4.02
C ALA A 18 -0.40 -0.80 5.13
N ALA A 19 -0.79 -0.07 6.17
CA ALA A 19 -1.47 -0.61 7.34
C ALA A 19 -2.99 -0.39 7.27
N ASP A 20 -3.74 -1.42 6.87
CA ASP A 20 -5.21 -1.43 6.75
C ASP A 20 -5.74 -0.30 5.82
N VAL A 21 -4.99 -0.03 4.75
CA VAL A 21 -5.33 1.03 3.78
C VAL A 21 -5.77 0.46 2.43
N LEU A 22 -5.23 -0.70 2.03
CA LEU A 22 -5.37 -1.20 0.67
C LEU A 22 -6.84 -1.44 0.30
N GLU A 23 -7.64 -1.99 1.20
CA GLU A 23 -9.08 -2.25 1.05
C GLU A 23 -9.94 -0.98 0.83
N HIS A 24 -9.43 0.18 1.23
CA HIS A 24 -10.14 1.47 1.09
C HIS A 24 -9.73 2.23 -0.17
N VAL A 25 -8.66 1.79 -0.84
CA VAL A 25 -8.15 2.43 -2.06
C VAL A 25 -8.94 1.93 -3.26
N ARG A 26 -9.47 2.87 -4.04
CA ARG A 26 -10.32 2.56 -5.20
C ARG A 26 -9.57 1.85 -6.33
N ASP A 27 -8.34 2.27 -6.59
CA ASP A 27 -7.43 1.67 -7.58
C ASP A 27 -6.17 1.15 -6.89
N ARG A 28 -6.29 -0.04 -6.32
CA ARG A 28 -5.21 -0.73 -5.59
C ARG A 28 -4.05 -1.09 -6.50
N THR A 29 -4.34 -1.49 -7.73
CA THR A 29 -3.31 -1.88 -8.71
C THR A 29 -2.39 -0.71 -9.00
N ARG A 30 -2.94 0.47 -9.26
CA ARG A 30 -2.15 1.68 -9.48
C ARG A 30 -1.29 2.03 -8.26
N LEU A 31 -1.87 1.97 -7.05
CA LEU A 31 -1.10 2.23 -5.81
C LEU A 31 0.07 1.25 -5.66
N LEU A 32 -0.16 -0.04 -5.89
CA LEU A 32 0.90 -1.06 -5.80
C LEU A 32 1.99 -0.85 -6.86
N GLN A 33 1.63 -0.41 -8.07
CA GLN A 33 2.60 -0.03 -9.10
C GLN A 33 3.43 1.19 -8.68
N GLU A 34 2.78 2.22 -8.14
CA GLU A 34 3.47 3.42 -7.63
C GLU A 34 4.42 3.05 -6.47
N ILE A 35 4.00 2.20 -5.53
CA ILE A 35 4.86 1.68 -4.45
C ILE A 35 6.07 0.93 -5.04
N ALA A 36 5.82 -0.01 -5.95
CA ALA A 36 6.88 -0.82 -6.55
C ALA A 36 7.91 0.03 -7.33
N ALA A 37 7.45 1.09 -8.01
CA ALA A 37 8.34 2.01 -8.72
C ALA A 37 9.25 2.81 -7.78
N ASN A 38 8.83 3.04 -6.53
CA ASN A 38 9.57 3.80 -5.53
C ASN A 38 10.44 2.93 -4.61
N LEU A 39 10.29 1.61 -4.64
CA LEU A 39 11.15 0.68 -3.90
C LEU A 39 12.50 0.49 -4.62
N LYS A 40 13.58 0.43 -3.82
CA LYS A 40 14.89 -0.06 -4.27
C LYS A 40 14.76 -1.52 -4.75
N PRO A 41 15.67 -2.02 -5.60
CA PRO A 41 15.80 -3.46 -5.82
C PRO A 41 15.98 -4.19 -4.48
N GLY A 42 15.11 -5.15 -4.17
CA GLY A 42 15.09 -5.86 -2.89
C GLY A 42 14.36 -5.14 -1.74
N GLY A 43 13.83 -3.94 -1.97
CA GLY A 43 12.96 -3.25 -1.03
C GLY A 43 11.62 -3.98 -0.84
N LEU A 44 10.99 -3.79 0.31
CA LEU A 44 9.80 -4.55 0.70
C LEU A 44 8.59 -3.66 0.94
N LEU A 45 7.44 -4.09 0.41
CA LEU A 45 6.14 -3.64 0.90
C LEU A 45 5.71 -4.53 2.05
N ILE A 46 5.49 -3.94 3.22
CA ILE A 46 4.85 -4.55 4.37
C ILE A 46 3.38 -4.09 4.36
N ALA A 47 2.45 -5.04 4.30
CA ALA A 47 1.02 -4.72 4.24
C ALA A 47 0.24 -5.47 5.33
N SER A 48 -0.68 -4.76 5.98
CA SER A 48 -1.82 -5.34 6.67
C SER A 48 -3.09 -4.95 5.92
N THR A 49 -4.04 -5.88 5.85
CA THR A 49 -5.35 -5.65 5.23
C THR A 49 -6.35 -6.64 5.81
N GLY A 50 -7.64 -6.31 5.71
CA GLY A 50 -8.73 -7.19 6.08
C GLY A 50 -8.60 -8.59 5.45
N ASN A 51 -8.65 -9.62 6.30
CA ASN A 51 -8.70 -11.00 5.85
C ASN A 51 -10.15 -11.41 5.60
N ILE A 52 -10.50 -11.69 4.34
CA ILE A 52 -11.85 -12.12 3.95
C ILE A 52 -12.29 -13.42 4.66
N ALA A 53 -11.36 -14.29 5.06
CA ALA A 53 -11.65 -15.49 5.83
C ALA A 53 -12.00 -15.21 7.30
N ARG A 54 -11.85 -13.95 7.77
CA ARG A 54 -12.22 -13.50 9.12
C ARG A 54 -13.15 -12.27 9.05
N PRO A 55 -14.43 -12.44 8.65
CA PRO A 55 -15.37 -11.33 8.44
C PRO A 55 -15.85 -10.61 9.73
N TYR A 56 -15.22 -10.85 10.88
CA TYR A 56 -15.71 -10.43 12.21
C TYR A 56 -15.69 -8.91 12.48
N CYS A 57 -15.21 -8.06 11.56
CA CYS A 57 -15.14 -6.60 11.75
C CYS A 57 -16.22 -5.80 10.98
N LEU A 58 -17.13 -6.45 10.24
CA LEU A 58 -18.21 -5.77 9.47
C LEU A 58 -19.55 -5.66 10.23
N MET A 59 -19.61 -6.11 11.48
CA MET A 59 -20.78 -5.93 12.35
C MET A 59 -20.47 -4.91 13.44
N ARG A 60 -20.46 -3.62 13.08
CA ARG A 60 -20.66 -2.51 14.02
C ARG A 60 -21.58 -1.48 13.39
#